data_AF-A0A067R971-F1
#
_entry.id   AF-A0A067R971-F1
#
_cell.length_a   1.000
_cell.length_b   1.000
_cell.length_c   1.000
_cell.angle_alpha   90.00
_cell.angle_beta   90.00
_cell.angle_gamma   90.00
#
_symmetry.space_group_name_H-M   'P 1'
#
loop_
_entity.id
_entity.type
_entity.pdbx_description
1 polymer ?
#
loop_
_entity_poly.entity_id
_entity_poly.type
_entity_poly.pdbx_seq_one_letter_code
_entity_poly.pdbx_strand_id
1 'polypeptide(L)' 'MVKDQLKVQCEVIDLVTVNPWDMETVCNSVKKTGRAVVAHEAPLTGGFASEIAAVIQVS' A
#
# COMPACT_ATOMS: atom_id res chain seq x y z
N MET A 1 3.04 17.42 14.85
CA MET A 1 2.70 16.83 13.54
C MET A 1 1.62 15.76 13.71
N VAL A 2 0.95 15.29 12.65
CA VAL A 2 -0.11 14.26 12.74
C VAL A 2 0.35 12.99 13.48
N LYS A 3 1.62 12.61 13.30
CA LYS A 3 2.25 11.49 14.01
C LYS A 3 2.18 11.62 15.54
N ASP A 4 2.32 12.83 16.07
CA ASP A 4 2.33 13.09 17.53
C ASP A 4 0.91 13.07 18.13
N GLN A 5 -0.09 13.45 17.32
CA GLN A 5 -1.49 13.50 17.75
C GLN A 5 -2.12 12.10 17.77
N LEU A 6 -1.83 11.28 16.74
CA LEU A 6 -2.42 9.94 16.60
C LEU A 6 -1.52 8.83 17.16
N LYS A 7 -0.25 9.13 17.48
CA LYS A 7 0.78 8.14 17.84
C LYS A 7 0.92 7.02 16.80
N VAL A 8 0.81 7.38 15.52
CA VAL A 8 0.94 6.46 14.37
C VAL A 8 2.19 6.80 13.58
N GLN A 9 2.94 5.77 13.18
CA GLN A 9 4.00 5.88 12.18
C GLN A 9 3.59 5.11 10.93
N CYS A 10 3.82 5.73 9.76
CA CYS A 10 3.53 5.14 8.46
C CYS A 10 4.81 5.03 7.65
N GLU A 11 5.01 3.90 6.99
CA GLU A 11 5.91 3.77 5.85
C GLU A 11 5.16 4.23 4.60
N VAL A 12 5.77 5.13 3.83
CA VAL A 12 5.17 5.66 2.60
C VAL A 12 5.97 5.08 1.44
N ILE A 13 5.29 4.32 0.58
CA ILE A 13 5.87 3.71 -0.61
C ILE A 13 5.26 4.39 -1.83
N ASP A 14 6.11 5.01 -2.64
CA ASP A 14 5.77 5.38 -4.01
C ASP A 14 6.09 4.20 -4.91
N LEU A 15 5.07 3.67 -5.61
CA LEU A 15 5.24 2.48 -6.44
C LEU A 15 6.08 2.74 -7.69
N VAL A 16 6.07 3.97 -8.23
CA VAL A 16 6.75 4.42 -9.47
C VAL A 16 6.34 3.65 -10.74
N THR A 17 6.40 2.32 -10.74
CA THR A 17 6.03 1.42 -11.85
C THR A 17 4.74 0.67 -11.52
N VAL A 18 3.75 0.76 -12.40
CA VAL A 18 2.46 0.05 -12.26
C VAL A 18 2.54 -1.38 -12.79
N ASN A 19 3.32 -1.63 -13.85
CA ASN A 19 3.42 -2.96 -14.42
C ASN A 19 4.77 -3.18 -15.14
N PRO A 20 5.60 -4.16 -14.71
CA PRO A 20 5.48 -4.93 -13.48
C PRO A 20 5.79 -4.05 -12.26
N TRP A 21 4.95 -4.13 -11.22
CA TRP A 21 5.17 -3.36 -9.98
C TRP A 21 5.97 -4.15 -8.96
N ASP A 22 6.60 -3.43 -8.03
CA ASP A 22 7.44 -4.03 -6.97
C ASP A 22 6.56 -4.58 -5.82
N MET A 23 6.07 -5.80 -6.01
CA MET A 23 5.28 -6.55 -5.03
C MET A 23 6.08 -6.85 -3.76
N GLU A 24 7.37 -7.16 -3.89
CA GLU A 24 8.20 -7.61 -2.77
C GLU A 24 8.35 -6.49 -1.73
N THR A 25 8.67 -5.27 -2.17
CA THR A 25 8.79 -4.10 -1.29
C THR A 25 7.50 -3.84 -0.52
N VAL A 26 6.34 -3.88 -1.20
CA VAL A 26 5.04 -3.65 -0.56
C VAL A 26 4.71 -4.76 0.43
N CYS A 27 4.79 -6.03 0.02
CA CYS A 27 4.44 -7.16 0.89
C CYS A 27 5.33 -7.22 2.13
N ASN A 28 6.63 -6.92 2.01
CA ASN A 28 7.54 -6.87 3.15
C ASN A 28 7.19 -5.74 4.14
N SER A 29 6.83 -4.55 3.64
CA SER A 29 6.38 -3.43 4.49
C SER A 29 5.06 -3.75 5.20
N VAL A 30 4.11 -4.36 4.50
CA VAL A 30 2.83 -4.76 5.09
C VAL A 30 3.02 -5.87 6.13
N LYS A 31 3.87 -6.87 5.89
CA LYS A 31 4.22 -7.89 6.88
C LYS A 31 4.83 -7.29 8.16
N LYS A 32 5.65 -6.26 8.01
CA LYS A 32 6.26 -5.53 9.13
C LYS A 32 5.26 -4.70 9.94
N THR A 33 4.32 -4.02 9.26
CA THR A 33 3.42 -3.04 9.88
C THR A 33 2.04 -3.60 10.23
N GLY A 34 1.66 -4.72 9.62
CA GLY A 34 0.38 -5.42 9.79
C GLY A 34 -0.83 -4.68 9.19
N ARG A 35 -0.63 -3.55 8.48
CA ARG A 35 -1.71 -2.71 7.94
C ARG A 35 -1.27 -2.03 6.65
N ALA A 36 -2.20 -1.84 5.72
CA ALA A 36 -1.94 -1.14 4.46
C ALA A 36 -3.07 -0.15 4.13
N VAL A 37 -2.71 0.97 3.49
CA VAL A 37 -3.65 1.90 2.85
C VAL A 37 -3.12 2.13 1.44
N VAL A 38 -3.94 1.84 0.43
CA VAL A 38 -3.62 2.10 -0.98
C VAL A 38 -4.42 3.31 -1.44
N ALA A 39 -3.75 4.32 -1.96
CA ALA A 39 -4.38 5.55 -2.43
C ALA A 39 -4.05 5.77 -3.91
N HIS A 40 -5.06 6.12 -4.71
CA HIS A 40 -4.92 6.48 -6.11
C HIS A 40 -6.12 7.32 -6.55
N GLU A 41 -5.97 8.08 -7.64
CA GLU A 41 -7.02 8.99 -8.15
C GLU A 41 -8.03 8.31 -9.09
N ALA A 42 -7.66 7.16 -9.66
CA ALA A 42 -8.53 6.43 -10.58
C ALA A 42 -9.77 5.86 -9.87
N PRO A 43 -10.82 5.49 -10.62
CA PRO A 43 -12.04 4.92 -10.05
C PRO A 43 -11.76 3.71 -9.15
N LEU A 44 -12.54 3.60 -8.07
CA LEU A 44 -12.41 2.52 -7.09
C LEU A 44 -12.60 1.14 -7.72
N THR A 45 -13.66 0.96 -8.51
CA THR A 45 -13.99 -0.32 -9.13
C THR A 45 -13.12 -0.58 -10.35
N GLY A 46 -12.39 -1.69 -10.35
CA GLY A 46 -11.49 -2.09 -11.45
C GLY A 46 -10.19 -1.29 -11.53
N GLY A 47 -9.90 -0.44 -10.54
CA GLY A 47 -8.65 0.31 -10.45
C GLY A 47 -7.49 -0.54 -9.95
N PHE A 48 -6.25 -0.11 -10.20
CA PHE A 48 -5.05 -0.87 -9.83
C PHE A 48 -4.89 -1.12 -8.32
N ALA A 49 -5.52 -0.29 -7.48
CA ALA A 49 -5.55 -0.54 -6.05
C ALA A 49 -6.24 -1.87 -5.67
N SER A 50 -7.18 -2.36 -6.49
CA SER A 50 -7.80 -3.68 -6.25
C SER A 50 -6.80 -4.82 -6.42
N GLU A 51 -5.90 -4.71 -7.40
CA GLU A 51 -4.83 -5.69 -7.63
C GLU A 51 -3.85 -5.70 -6.46
N ILE A 52 -3.38 -4.52 -6.03
CA ILE A 52 -2.48 -4.39 -4.87
C ILE A 52 -3.13 -4.98 -3.61
N ALA A 53 -4.40 -4.66 -3.35
CA ALA A 53 -5.13 -5.18 -2.19
C ALA A 53 -5.30 -6.71 -2.25
N ALA A 54 -5.58 -7.27 -3.43
CA ALA A 54 -5.70 -8.71 -3.62
C ALA A 54 -4.36 -9.43 -3.38
N VAL A 55 -3.25 -8.89 -3.90
CA VAL A 55 -1.91 -9.44 -3.67
C VAL A 55 -1.53 -9.39 -2.20
N ILE A 56 -1.75 -8.25 -1.51
CA ILE A 56 -1.48 -8.12 -0.08
C ILE A 56 -2.21 -9.20 0.74
N GLN A 57 -3.47 -9.50 0.38
CA GLN A 57 -4.30 -10.43 1.14
C GLN A 57 -3.80 -11.88 1.11
N VAL A 58 -3.05 -12.27 0.08
CA VAL A 58 -2.53 -13.65 -0.09
C VAL A 58 -1.02 -13.76 0.20
N SER A 59 -0.36 -12.65 0.55
CA SER A 59 1.09 -12.56 0.70
C SER A 59 1.66 -12.95 2.06
#